data_AF-A0A6V7UGJ4-F1
#
_entry.id   AF-A0A6V7UGJ4-F1
#
_cell.length_a   1.000
_cell.length_b   1.000
_cell.length_c   1.000
_cell.angle_alpha   90.00
_cell.angle_beta   90.00
_cell.angle_gamma   90.00
#
_symmetry.space_group_name_H-M   'P 1'
#
loop_
_entity.id
_entity.type
_entity.pdbx_description
1 polymer ?
#
loop_
_entity_poly.entity_id
_entity_poly.type
_entity_poly.pdbx_seq_one_letter_code
_entity_poly.pdbx_strand_id
1 'polypeptide(L)'
;MYTVMELGGKSLANYFHEKKKNIHNHDYFLVKNILQAAALAIKQLLHDSNGIHLDIKADNFIIALKEGQLQMQTNPLKCKLIDFNTSVFLGNERDADLSSTTKDFMAPEIRGNNNSNISQKVDIWAFGLMGYELLHKELPKYSSWFKYMNIDKALSKYRKNNEHNTDLDNIIKVNSIVKDD
;
A
#
# COMPACT_ATOMS: atom_id res chain seq x y z
N MET A 1 -20.31 19.57 2.68
CA MET A 1 -19.25 19.60 3.70
C MET A 1 -17.95 19.93 3.00
N TYR A 2 -17.12 20.82 3.56
CA TYR A 2 -15.80 21.15 2.99
C TYR A 2 -14.73 20.77 4.00
N THR A 3 -13.66 20.12 3.55
CA THR A 3 -12.52 19.74 4.37
C THR A 3 -11.30 20.52 3.89
N VAL A 4 -10.67 21.28 4.80
CA VAL A 4 -9.44 22.02 4.51
C VAL A 4 -8.26 21.21 5.06
N MET A 5 -7.28 20.92 4.22
CA MET A 5 -6.09 20.13 4.57
C MET A 5 -4.80 20.90 4.20
N GLU A 6 -3.68 20.48 4.79
CA GLU A 6 -2.36 20.94 4.36
C GLU A 6 -2.16 20.71 2.85
N LEU A 7 -1.63 21.71 2.16
CA LEU A 7 -1.25 21.57 0.75
C LEU A 7 0.02 20.70 0.66
N GLY A 8 -0.16 19.45 0.24
CA GLY A 8 0.95 18.53 -0.02
C GLY A 8 1.61 18.74 -1.38
N GLY A 9 2.67 17.96 -1.64
CA GLY A 9 3.28 17.85 -2.97
C GLY A 9 2.42 17.01 -3.95
N LYS A 10 3.06 16.47 -4.99
CA LYS A 10 2.38 15.57 -5.95
C LYS A 10 2.14 14.18 -5.35
N SER A 11 1.08 13.51 -5.81
CA SER A 11 0.87 12.09 -5.54
C SER A 11 1.97 11.23 -6.16
N LEU A 12 2.22 10.03 -5.62
CA LEU A 12 3.16 9.09 -6.21
C LEU A 12 2.74 8.73 -7.64
N ALA A 13 1.45 8.50 -7.88
CA ALA A 13 0.93 8.22 -9.22
C ALA A 13 1.33 9.31 -10.24
N ASN A 14 1.11 10.58 -9.90
CA ASN A 14 1.49 11.71 -10.76
C ASN A 14 3.00 11.84 -10.92
N TYR A 15 3.77 11.66 -9.84
CA TYR A 15 5.23 11.70 -9.88
C TYR A 15 5.81 10.65 -10.86
N PHE A 16 5.35 9.41 -10.76
CA PHE A 16 5.83 8.32 -11.62
C PHE A 16 5.29 8.43 -13.05
N HIS A 17 4.08 8.96 -13.25
CA HIS A 17 3.54 9.24 -14.58
C HIS A 17 4.39 10.27 -15.34
N GLU A 18 4.79 11.37 -14.68
CA GLU A 18 5.69 12.37 -15.27
C GLU A 18 7.09 11.81 -15.55
N LYS A 19 7.63 10.99 -14.63
CA LYS A 19 8.93 10.33 -14.82
C LYS A 19 8.90 9.28 -15.93
N LYS A 20 7.78 8.57 -16.15
CA LYS A 20 7.62 7.58 -17.23
C LYS A 20 7.84 8.18 -18.63
N LYS A 21 7.58 9.49 -18.80
CA LYS A 21 7.86 10.23 -20.05
C LYS A 21 9.36 10.47 -20.29
N ASN A 22 10.19 10.40 -19.25
CA ASN A 22 11.65 10.53 -19.33
C ASN A 22 12.28 9.13 -19.30
N ILE A 23 12.90 8.72 -20.40
CA ILE A 23 13.27 7.33 -20.73
C ILE A 23 14.39 6.72 -19.84
N HIS A 24 14.91 7.43 -18.84
CA HIS A 24 16.01 6.90 -18.03
C HIS A 24 15.55 5.97 -16.89
N ASN A 25 16.24 4.83 -16.81
CA ASN A 25 16.27 3.73 -15.84
C ASN A 25 15.34 3.80 -14.61
N HIS A 26 14.75 2.66 -14.26
CA HIS A 26 14.14 2.44 -12.94
C HIS A 26 15.17 2.74 -11.85
N ASP A 27 15.00 3.86 -11.18
CA ASP A 27 15.75 4.19 -9.97
C ASP A 27 15.19 3.32 -8.83
N TYR A 28 15.63 2.06 -8.78
CA TYR A 28 15.27 1.10 -7.73
C TYR A 28 15.57 1.66 -6.34
N PHE A 29 16.60 2.48 -6.21
CA PHE A 29 16.96 3.11 -4.95
C PHE A 29 15.88 4.12 -4.53
N LEU A 30 15.42 4.98 -5.45
CA LEU A 30 14.31 5.88 -5.19
C LEU A 30 13.01 5.13 -4.87
N VAL A 31 12.64 4.11 -5.66
CA VAL A 31 11.43 3.31 -5.41
C VAL A 31 11.49 2.66 -4.03
N LYS A 32 12.64 2.09 -3.66
CA LYS A 32 12.87 1.54 -2.31
C LYS A 32 12.64 2.58 -1.22
N ASN A 33 13.22 3.78 -1.36
CA ASN A 33 13.07 4.84 -0.36
C ASN A 33 11.61 5.33 -0.24
N ILE A 34 10.91 5.43 -1.38
CA ILE A 34 9.47 5.76 -1.41
C ILE A 34 8.65 4.69 -0.71
N LEU A 35 8.92 3.42 -0.99
CA LEU A 35 8.21 2.31 -0.34
C LEU A 35 8.49 2.24 1.16
N GLN A 36 9.73 2.51 1.59
CA GLN A 36 10.06 2.62 3.01
C GLN A 36 9.27 3.76 3.68
N ALA A 37 9.21 4.94 3.06
CA ALA A 37 8.45 6.07 3.59
C ALA A 37 6.94 5.80 3.64
N ALA A 38 6.39 5.18 2.59
CA ALA A 38 4.97 4.79 2.54
C ALA A 38 4.64 3.71 3.59
N ALA A 39 5.53 2.73 3.78
CA ALA A 39 5.38 1.70 4.81
C ALA A 39 5.36 2.30 6.22
N LEU A 40 6.15 3.35 6.48
CA LEU A 40 6.10 4.08 7.76
C LEU A 40 4.76 4.78 7.98
N ALA A 41 4.19 5.41 6.94
CA ALA A 41 2.86 6.03 7.03
C ALA A 41 1.75 4.98 7.26
N ILE A 42 1.82 3.83 6.58
CA ILE A 42 0.89 2.71 6.80
C ILE A 42 1.05 2.18 8.23
N LYS A 43 2.28 1.99 8.72
CA LYS A 43 2.52 1.54 10.10
C LYS A 43 1.83 2.46 11.12
N GLN A 44 1.89 3.78 10.93
CA GLN A 44 1.22 4.74 11.82
C GLN A 44 -0.30 4.56 11.83
N LEU A 45 -0.91 4.35 10.65
CA LEU A 45 -2.35 4.08 10.57
C LEU A 45 -2.71 2.77 11.27
N LEU A 46 -1.99 1.69 10.94
CA LEU A 46 -2.33 0.36 11.42
C LEU A 46 -2.05 0.22 12.92
N HIS A 47 -0.83 0.51 13.37
CA HIS A 47 -0.42 0.21 14.74
C HIS A 47 -0.79 1.32 15.72
N ASP A 48 -0.62 2.59 15.32
CA ASP A 48 -0.74 3.69 16.27
C ASP A 48 -2.21 4.19 16.35
N SER A 49 -3.00 3.96 15.29
CA SER A 49 -4.39 4.43 15.19
C SER A 49 -5.45 3.33 15.13
N ASN A 50 -5.05 2.04 15.08
CA ASN A 50 -5.96 0.91 14.88
C ASN A 50 -6.90 1.09 13.67
N GLY A 51 -6.41 1.74 12.61
CA GLY A 51 -7.16 2.01 11.39
C GLY A 51 -6.93 0.96 10.32
N ILE A 52 -7.84 0.94 9.34
CA ILE A 52 -7.74 0.23 8.06
C ILE A 52 -8.13 1.23 6.97
N HIS A 53 -7.27 1.46 5.98
CA HIS A 53 -7.49 2.44 4.92
C HIS A 53 -8.47 1.96 3.86
N LEU A 54 -8.33 0.69 3.43
CA LEU A 54 -9.11 0.02 2.38
C LEU A 54 -8.86 0.50 0.94
N ASP A 55 -8.07 1.55 0.75
CA ASP A 55 -7.74 2.10 -0.59
C ASP A 55 -6.27 2.52 -0.72
N ILE A 56 -5.35 1.68 -0.24
CA ILE A 56 -3.90 1.90 -0.40
C ILE A 56 -3.52 1.77 -1.88
N LYS A 57 -3.07 2.88 -2.49
CA LYS A 57 -2.58 2.97 -3.86
C LYS A 57 -1.70 4.20 -4.05
N ALA A 58 -0.95 4.28 -5.15
CA ALA A 58 0.00 5.38 -5.40
C ALA A 58 -0.66 6.78 -5.45
N ASP A 59 -1.94 6.88 -5.80
CA ASP A 59 -2.68 8.15 -5.79
C ASP A 59 -2.86 8.72 -4.38
N ASN A 60 -2.98 7.84 -3.39
CA ASN A 60 -3.30 8.20 -2.01
C ASN A 60 -2.04 8.43 -1.15
N PHE A 61 -0.87 8.48 -1.78
CA PHE A 61 0.36 8.92 -1.12
C PHE A 61 0.89 10.19 -1.76
N ILE A 62 1.12 11.20 -0.93
CA ILE A 62 1.76 12.45 -1.32
C ILE A 62 3.21 12.45 -0.85
N ILE A 63 4.15 12.82 -1.71
CA ILE A 63 5.52 13.06 -1.28
C ILE A 63 5.64 14.48 -0.73
N ALA A 64 6.05 14.59 0.53
CA ALA A 64 6.33 15.87 1.18
C ALA A 64 7.77 16.29 0.82
N LEU A 65 7.95 16.86 -0.37
CA LEU A 65 9.24 17.39 -0.83
C LEU A 65 9.12 18.87 -1.11
N LYS A 66 10.15 19.64 -0.72
CA LYS A 66 10.43 20.91 -1.39
C LYS A 66 11.10 20.59 -2.75
N GLU A 67 10.80 21.37 -3.79
CA GLU A 67 11.45 21.22 -5.10
C GLU A 67 12.98 21.15 -4.95
N GLY A 68 13.62 20.20 -5.65
CA GLY A 68 15.07 19.98 -5.61
C GLY A 68 15.60 18.99 -4.55
N GLN A 69 14.80 18.61 -3.54
CA GLN A 69 15.26 17.73 -2.45
C GLN A 69 15.29 16.22 -2.79
N LEU A 70 14.63 15.78 -3.86
CA LEU A 70 14.72 14.37 -4.31
C LEU A 70 16.13 13.95 -4.72
N GLN A 71 16.96 14.91 -5.13
CA GLN A 71 18.34 14.66 -5.55
C GLN A 71 19.34 14.78 -4.40
N MET A 72 18.92 15.36 -3.27
CA MET A 72 19.75 15.52 -2.08
C MET A 72 19.48 14.36 -1.11
N GLN A 73 20.31 13.32 -1.22
CA GLN A 73 20.26 12.08 -0.43
C GLN A 73 20.46 12.26 1.09
N THR A 74 20.42 13.49 1.61
CA THR A 74 20.78 13.81 3.00
C THR A 74 19.59 13.81 3.96
N ASN A 75 18.35 13.90 3.46
CA ASN A 75 17.15 13.84 4.31
C ASN A 75 16.29 12.61 3.99
N PRO A 76 15.70 11.95 5.02
CA PRO A 76 14.78 10.85 4.79
C PRO A 76 13.53 11.36 4.07
N LEU A 77 13.20 10.72 2.95
CA LEU A 77 12.00 10.99 2.19
C LEU A 77 10.76 10.75 3.07
N LYS A 78 9.80 11.67 3.02
CA LYS A 78 8.55 11.57 3.78
C LYS A 78 7.37 11.43 2.83
N CYS A 79 6.56 10.40 3.07
CA CYS A 79 5.28 10.21 2.40
C CYS A 79 4.14 10.45 3.40
N LYS A 80 3.06 11.07 2.93
CA LYS A 80 1.82 11.25 3.68
C LYS A 80 0.73 10.43 3.01
N LEU A 81 0.05 9.59 3.79
CA LEU A 81 -1.17 8.92 3.38
C LEU A 81 -2.33 9.91 3.46
N ILE A 82 -3.15 9.95 2.41
CA ILE A 82 -4.31 10.83 2.26
C ILE A 82 -5.53 10.01 1.85
N ASP A 83 -6.69 10.67 1.83
CA ASP A 83 -7.96 10.11 1.37
C ASP A 83 -8.52 8.96 2.23
N PHE A 84 -8.89 9.29 3.47
CA PHE A 84 -9.45 8.35 4.44
C PHE A 84 -10.96 8.09 4.25
N ASN A 85 -11.54 8.42 3.09
CA ASN A 85 -12.99 8.32 2.87
C ASN A 85 -13.51 6.88 2.94
N THR A 86 -12.67 5.90 2.62
CA THR A 86 -13.00 4.46 2.72
C THR A 86 -12.55 3.85 4.04
N SER A 87 -11.88 4.61 4.91
CA SER A 87 -11.21 4.04 6.08
C SER A 87 -12.19 3.69 7.20
N VAL A 88 -11.84 2.66 7.95
CA VAL A 88 -12.58 2.21 9.14
C VAL A 88 -11.61 1.97 10.29
N PHE A 89 -12.12 2.02 11.52
CA PHE A 89 -11.38 1.57 12.69
C PHE A 89 -11.60 0.08 12.93
N LEU A 90 -10.63 -0.58 13.54
CA LEU A 90 -10.81 -1.95 14.06
C LEU A 90 -12.05 -2.01 14.96
N GLY A 91 -12.89 -3.01 14.75
CA GLY A 91 -14.20 -3.19 15.39
C GLY A 91 -15.39 -2.62 14.59
N ASN A 92 -15.14 -1.76 13.60
CA ASN A 92 -16.17 -1.15 12.74
C ASN A 92 -16.11 -1.66 11.29
N GLU A 93 -15.50 -2.82 11.06
CA GLU A 93 -15.26 -3.36 9.72
C GLU A 93 -16.55 -3.61 8.93
N ARG A 94 -17.66 -3.86 9.62
CA ARG A 94 -18.97 -4.08 8.99
C ARG A 94 -19.52 -2.84 8.29
N ASP A 95 -19.09 -1.65 8.71
CA ASP A 95 -19.54 -0.37 8.16
C ASP A 95 -18.74 0.03 6.90
N ALA A 96 -17.71 -0.74 6.53
CA ALA A 96 -16.88 -0.45 5.37
C ALA A 96 -17.67 -0.51 4.05
N ASP A 97 -17.63 0.57 3.27
CA ASP A 97 -18.11 0.57 1.89
C ASP A 97 -17.00 0.13 0.91
N LEU A 98 -16.92 -1.17 0.67
CA LEU A 98 -15.95 -1.73 -0.29
C LEU A 98 -16.25 -1.33 -1.75
N SER A 99 -17.46 -0.86 -2.07
CA SER A 99 -17.81 -0.48 -3.45
C SER A 99 -17.10 0.79 -3.92
N SER A 100 -16.71 1.65 -2.97
CA SER A 100 -15.96 2.88 -3.18
C SER A 100 -14.44 2.67 -3.25
N THR A 101 -13.95 1.45 -3.02
CA THR A 101 -12.51 1.13 -3.04
C THR A 101 -12.00 0.79 -4.46
N THR A 102 -10.69 0.90 -4.67
CA THR A 102 -10.06 0.55 -5.95
C THR A 102 -9.90 -0.97 -6.07
N LYS A 103 -10.81 -1.61 -6.82
CA LYS A 103 -10.88 -3.08 -7.01
C LYS A 103 -9.55 -3.74 -7.42
N ASP A 104 -8.70 -3.01 -8.11
CA ASP A 104 -7.42 -3.49 -8.62
C ASP A 104 -6.39 -3.77 -7.52
N PHE A 105 -6.51 -3.07 -6.39
CA PHE A 105 -5.66 -3.22 -5.21
C PHE A 105 -6.31 -4.10 -4.14
N MET A 106 -7.57 -4.51 -4.34
CA MET A 106 -8.36 -5.21 -3.35
C MET A 106 -7.77 -6.57 -3.01
N ALA A 107 -7.61 -6.80 -1.69
CA ALA A 107 -7.19 -8.08 -1.18
C ALA A 107 -8.26 -9.14 -1.48
N PRO A 108 -7.85 -10.35 -1.88
CA PRO A 108 -8.77 -11.39 -2.33
C PRO A 108 -9.74 -11.89 -1.24
N GLU A 109 -9.41 -11.78 0.04
CA GLU A 109 -10.32 -12.10 1.15
C GLU A 109 -11.53 -11.18 1.27
N ILE A 110 -11.43 -9.94 0.72
CA ILE A 110 -12.52 -8.95 0.67
C ILE A 110 -13.04 -8.74 -0.77
N ARG A 111 -12.45 -9.45 -1.75
CA ARG A 111 -12.89 -9.42 -3.15
C ARG A 111 -14.31 -9.98 -3.26
N GLY A 112 -15.16 -9.27 -4.01
CA GLY A 112 -16.60 -9.59 -4.07
C GLY A 112 -17.43 -8.90 -2.99
N ASN A 113 -16.89 -7.83 -2.38
CA ASN A 113 -17.56 -7.00 -1.37
C ASN A 113 -17.93 -7.77 -0.10
N ASN A 114 -17.03 -8.65 0.36
CA ASN A 114 -17.24 -9.37 1.60
C ASN A 114 -16.55 -8.65 2.78
N ASN A 115 -17.34 -8.01 3.63
CA ASN A 115 -16.84 -7.31 4.81
C ASN A 115 -16.47 -8.26 5.97
N SER A 116 -16.79 -9.56 5.88
CA SER A 116 -16.58 -10.50 7.00
C SER A 116 -15.11 -10.77 7.33
N ASN A 117 -14.20 -10.47 6.40
CA ASN A 117 -12.78 -10.81 6.48
C ASN A 117 -11.87 -9.58 6.40
N ILE A 118 -12.42 -8.38 6.60
CA ILE A 118 -11.61 -7.16 6.64
C ILE A 118 -10.68 -7.22 7.86
N SER A 119 -9.40 -6.93 7.61
CA SER A 119 -8.38 -6.78 8.64
C SER A 119 -7.31 -5.82 8.12
N GLN A 120 -6.40 -5.37 8.98
CA GLN A 120 -5.26 -4.54 8.59
C GLN A 120 -4.36 -5.17 7.50
N LYS A 121 -4.45 -6.49 7.31
CA LYS A 121 -3.68 -7.21 6.28
C LYS A 121 -4.11 -6.87 4.85
N VAL A 122 -5.34 -6.39 4.67
CA VAL A 122 -5.81 -5.98 3.33
C VAL A 122 -5.03 -4.78 2.80
N ASP A 123 -4.62 -3.86 3.68
CA ASP A 123 -3.77 -2.71 3.33
C ASP A 123 -2.33 -3.13 3.03
N ILE A 124 -1.82 -4.17 3.71
CA ILE A 124 -0.49 -4.76 3.43
C ILE A 124 -0.48 -5.42 2.05
N TRP A 125 -1.55 -6.12 1.68
CA TRP A 125 -1.73 -6.67 0.34
C TRP A 125 -1.71 -5.56 -0.73
N ALA A 126 -2.53 -4.53 -0.53
CA ALA A 126 -2.64 -3.40 -1.44
C ALA A 126 -1.29 -2.64 -1.56
N PHE A 127 -0.56 -2.49 -0.46
CA PHE A 127 0.81 -1.95 -0.45
C PHE A 127 1.78 -2.79 -1.30
N GLY A 128 1.68 -4.12 -1.26
CA GLY A 128 2.47 -5.01 -2.10
C GLY A 128 2.19 -4.82 -3.60
N LEU A 129 0.91 -4.66 -3.97
CA LEU A 129 0.50 -4.36 -5.35
C LEU A 129 0.99 -2.99 -5.81
N MET A 130 0.94 -1.97 -4.95
CA MET A 130 1.53 -0.66 -5.22
C MET A 130 3.04 -0.76 -5.42
N GLY A 131 3.76 -1.51 -4.59
CA GLY A 131 5.20 -1.73 -4.76
C GLY A 131 5.55 -2.39 -6.08
N TYR A 132 4.78 -3.41 -6.48
CA TYR A 132 4.92 -4.03 -7.80
C TYR A 132 4.66 -3.01 -8.92
N GLU A 133 3.57 -2.25 -8.83
CA GLU A 133 3.22 -1.24 -9.84
C GLU A 133 4.33 -0.20 -10.02
N LEU A 134 4.91 0.31 -8.93
CA LEU A 134 5.99 1.29 -8.99
C LEU A 134 7.27 0.70 -9.62
N LEU A 135 7.55 -0.58 -9.39
CA LEU A 135 8.71 -1.27 -9.93
C LEU A 135 8.54 -1.70 -11.39
N HIS A 136 7.34 -2.05 -11.82
CA HIS A 136 7.10 -2.64 -13.14
C HIS A 136 6.29 -1.73 -14.08
N LYS A 137 5.80 -0.58 -13.59
CA LYS A 137 4.94 0.37 -14.31
C LYS A 137 3.62 -0.23 -14.84
N GLU A 138 3.24 -1.39 -14.31
CA GLU A 138 1.99 -2.10 -14.57
C GLU A 138 1.57 -2.87 -13.32
N LEU A 139 0.28 -3.09 -13.13
CA LEU A 139 -0.21 -4.00 -12.10
C LEU A 139 -0.01 -5.47 -12.50
N PRO A 140 0.16 -6.38 -11.52
CA PRO A 140 0.39 -7.79 -11.81
C PRO A 140 -0.67 -8.39 -12.73
N LYS A 141 -1.97 -8.07 -12.56
CA LYS A 141 -3.05 -8.62 -13.40
C LYS A 141 -2.92 -8.33 -14.90
N TYR A 142 -2.15 -7.31 -15.29
CA TYR A 142 -1.89 -6.98 -16.68
C TYR A 142 -0.64 -7.67 -17.22
N SER A 143 0.25 -8.15 -16.34
CA SER A 143 1.46 -8.86 -16.71
C SER A 143 1.15 -10.23 -17.30
N SER A 144 2.01 -10.68 -18.21
CA SER A 144 1.90 -12.00 -18.83
C SER A 144 1.98 -13.12 -17.80
N TRP A 145 2.97 -13.07 -16.91
CA TRP A 145 3.21 -14.13 -15.91
C TRP A 145 2.04 -14.31 -14.93
N PHE A 146 1.36 -13.24 -14.53
CA PHE A 146 0.24 -13.32 -13.58
C PHE A 146 -0.96 -14.05 -14.17
N LYS A 147 -1.23 -13.87 -15.47
CA LYS A 147 -2.27 -14.61 -16.19
C LYS A 147 -2.00 -16.11 -16.21
N TYR A 148 -0.74 -16.51 -16.35
CA TYR A 148 -0.33 -17.92 -16.35
C TYR A 148 -0.37 -18.56 -14.96
N MET A 149 -0.11 -17.79 -13.90
CA MET A 149 0.03 -18.34 -12.55
C MET A 149 -1.30 -18.65 -11.85
N ASN A 150 -2.44 -18.17 -12.40
CA ASN A 150 -3.76 -18.15 -11.74
C ASN A 150 -3.59 -17.89 -10.23
N ILE A 151 -3.14 -16.68 -9.90
CA ILE A 151 -2.68 -16.37 -8.55
C ILE A 151 -3.78 -16.62 -7.51
N ASP A 152 -5.05 -16.45 -7.87
CA ASP A 152 -6.17 -16.74 -6.98
C ASP A 152 -6.22 -18.23 -6.62
N LYS A 153 -5.93 -19.12 -7.58
CA LYS A 153 -5.78 -20.57 -7.32
C LYS A 153 -4.51 -20.88 -6.52
N ALA A 154 -3.39 -20.24 -6.83
CA ALA A 154 -2.14 -20.44 -6.10
C ALA A 154 -2.26 -19.97 -4.63
N LEU A 155 -2.87 -18.80 -4.43
CA LEU A 155 -3.06 -18.19 -3.12
C LEU A 155 -4.21 -18.79 -2.34
N SER A 156 -5.29 -19.28 -2.96
CA SER A 156 -6.34 -20.01 -2.22
C SER A 156 -5.78 -21.29 -1.60
N LYS A 157 -4.92 -22.02 -2.32
CA LYS A 157 -4.19 -23.16 -1.78
C LYS A 157 -3.24 -22.75 -0.65
N TYR A 158 -2.48 -21.67 -0.82
CA TYR A 158 -1.60 -21.16 0.22
C TYR A 158 -2.39 -20.72 1.47
N ARG A 159 -3.48 -19.97 1.30
CA ARG A 159 -4.33 -19.45 2.38
C ARG A 159 -4.97 -20.55 3.19
N LYS A 160 -5.56 -21.55 2.55
CA LYS A 160 -6.14 -22.73 3.21
C LYS A 160 -5.12 -23.44 4.11
N ASN A 161 -3.84 -23.35 3.75
CA ASN A 161 -2.75 -23.99 4.50
C ASN A 161 -2.09 -23.07 5.54
N ASN A 162 -2.41 -21.77 5.57
CA ASN A 162 -1.73 -20.77 6.40
C ASN A 162 -2.72 -19.81 7.08
N GLU A 163 -3.92 -20.28 7.43
CA GLU A 163 -5.05 -19.44 7.89
C GLU A 163 -4.76 -18.60 9.15
N HIS A 164 -3.74 -18.94 9.96
CA HIS A 164 -3.50 -18.26 11.24
C HIS A 164 -2.05 -17.88 11.57
N ASN A 165 -1.07 -18.13 10.70
CA ASN A 165 0.31 -17.70 10.95
C ASN A 165 1.14 -17.85 9.68
N THR A 166 1.23 -16.77 8.89
CA THR A 166 2.11 -16.77 7.72
C THR A 166 3.57 -16.56 8.15
N ASP A 167 4.53 -16.94 7.29
CA ASP A 167 5.94 -16.54 7.48
C ASP A 167 6.09 -15.00 7.56
N LEU A 168 5.20 -14.27 6.89
CA LEU A 168 5.08 -12.81 6.99
C LEU A 168 4.63 -12.34 8.38
N ASP A 169 3.72 -13.07 9.06
CA ASP A 169 3.33 -12.78 10.44
C ASP A 169 4.48 -13.04 11.41
N ASN A 170 5.27 -14.07 11.16
CA ASN A 170 6.48 -14.35 11.94
C ASN A 170 7.55 -13.27 11.72
N ILE A 171 7.76 -12.79 10.48
CA ILE A 171 8.69 -11.69 10.18
C ILE A 171 8.25 -10.38 10.85
N ILE A 172 6.95 -10.08 10.88
CA ILE A 172 6.42 -8.90 11.57
C ILE A 172 6.60 -9.02 13.09
N LYS A 173 6.30 -10.19 13.67
CA LYS A 173 6.50 -10.47 15.11
C LYS A 173 7.97 -10.38 15.53
N VAL A 174 8.87 -10.96 14.76
CA VAL A 174 10.33 -10.92 15.03
C VAL A 174 10.83 -9.48 15.05
N ASN A 175 10.36 -8.62 14.13
CA ASN A 175 10.77 -7.22 14.08
C ASN A 175 10.10 -6.32 15.13
N SER A 176 9.02 -6.76 15.78
CA SER A 176 8.43 -6.06 16.94
C SER A 176 9.11 -6.41 18.27
N ILE A 177 9.78 -7.56 18.36
CA ILE A 177 10.51 -7.99 19.58
C ILE A 177 11.88 -7.30 19.68
N VAL A 178 12.46 -6.85 18.56
CA VAL A 178 13.80 -6.22 18.52
C VAL A 178 13.74 -4.70 18.76
N LYS A 179 12.61 -4.14 19.21
CA LYS A 179 12.45 -2.68 19.41
C LYS A 179 12.45 -2.22 20.87
N ASP A 180 12.61 -3.13 21.82
CA ASP A 180 12.81 -2.80 23.23
C ASP A 180 14.25 -3.15 23.62
N ASP A 181 15.21 -2.33 23.19
CA ASP A 181 16.57 -2.19 23.75
C ASP A 181 17.15 -0.81 23.36
#